data_AF-A0A259HAN8-F1
#
_entry.id   AF-A0A259HAN8-F1
#
_cell.length_a   1.000
_cell.length_b   1.000
_cell.length_c   1.000
_cell.angle_alpha   90.00
_cell.angle_beta   90.00
_cell.angle_gamma   90.00
#
_symmetry.space_group_name_H-M   'P 1'
#
loop_
_entity.id
_entity.type
_entity.pdbx_description
1 polymer ?
#
loop_
_entity_poly.entity_id
_entity_poly.type
_entity_poly.pdbx_seq_one_letter_code
_entity_poly.pdbx_strand_id
1 'polypeptide(L)'
;MDLESKIKVLSEKIEALKDKVTTEEATKNSFILPMLSALGYDVFDPTVVVPEFTADIGKKKGEKVDFAIIKDGDPIILIEAKPHTEKLDRHKTQLER
;
A
#
# COMPACT_ATOMS: atom_id res chain seq x y z
N MET A 1 -2.34 22.18 -0.17
CA MET A 1 -1.29 21.62 -1.04
C MET A 1 -1.96 20.80 -2.11
N ASP A 2 -1.61 21.03 -3.37
CA ASP A 2 -2.03 20.19 -4.49
C ASP A 2 -1.30 18.84 -4.47
N LEU A 3 -1.74 17.92 -5.34
CA LEU A 3 -1.18 16.58 -5.43
C LEU A 3 0.32 16.62 -5.74
N GLU A 4 0.74 17.46 -6.69
CA GLU A 4 2.15 17.60 -7.08
C GLU A 4 3.05 17.92 -5.89
N SER A 5 2.65 18.91 -5.08
CA SER A 5 3.39 19.29 -3.88
C SER A 5 3.47 18.14 -2.87
N LYS A 6 2.35 17.42 -2.65
CA LYS A 6 2.31 16.29 -1.71
C LYS A 6 3.23 15.15 -2.14
N ILE A 7 3.23 14.81 -3.44
CA ILE A 7 4.08 13.77 -4.00
C ILE A 7 5.56 14.17 -3.93
N LYS A 8 5.87 15.45 -4.20
CA LYS A 8 7.26 15.95 -4.07
C LYS A 8 7.78 15.81 -2.64
N VAL A 9 7.00 16.23 -1.65
CA VAL A 9 7.34 16.08 -0.22
C VAL A 9 7.53 14.60 0.15
N LEU A 10 6.66 13.71 -0.36
CA LEU A 10 6.80 12.28 -0.13
C LEU A 10 8.08 11.71 -0.76
N SER A 11 8.43 12.13 -1.97
CA SER A 11 9.67 11.71 -2.64
C SER A 11 10.91 12.13 -1.85
N GLU A 12 10.97 13.38 -1.37
CA GLU A 12 12.06 13.87 -0.53
C GLU A 12 12.16 13.06 0.78
N LYS A 13 11.03 12.73 1.39
CA LYS A 13 10.97 11.87 2.58
C LYS A 13 11.50 10.46 2.31
N ILE A 14 11.15 9.86 1.17
CA ILE A 14 11.62 8.52 0.81
C ILE A 14 13.14 8.52 0.67
N GLU A 15 13.71 9.48 -0.06
CA GLU A 15 15.17 9.56 -0.23
C GLU A 15 15.90 9.73 1.11
N ALA A 16 15.36 10.52 2.03
CA ALA A 16 15.96 10.75 3.33
C ALA A 16 15.85 9.55 4.30
N LEU A 17 14.85 8.69 4.13
CA LEU A 17 14.48 7.66 5.12
C LEU A 17 14.65 6.22 4.64
N LYS A 18 14.78 5.96 3.33
CA LYS A 18 14.80 4.59 2.78
C LYS A 18 15.78 3.67 3.50
N ASP A 19 17.01 4.14 3.75
CA ASP A 19 18.05 3.34 4.42
C ASP A 19 17.74 3.00 5.89
N LYS A 20 16.80 3.72 6.52
CA LYS A 20 16.30 3.44 7.88
C LYS A 20 15.02 2.62 7.88
N VAL A 21 14.31 2.57 6.75
CA VAL A 21 13.03 1.87 6.57
C VAL A 21 13.30 0.51 5.95
N THR A 22 13.74 -0.44 6.78
CA THR A 22 14.25 -1.74 6.31
C THR A 22 13.23 -2.88 6.37
N THR A 23 12.08 -2.67 7.00
CA THR A 23 11.04 -3.69 7.16
C THR A 23 9.83 -3.41 6.27
N GLU A 24 9.07 -4.46 5.98
CA GLU A 24 7.82 -4.36 5.23
C GLU A 24 6.82 -3.43 5.96
N GLU A 25 6.64 -3.64 7.26
CA GLU A 25 5.76 -2.81 8.09
C GLU A 25 6.19 -1.34 8.13
N ALA A 26 7.49 -1.07 8.23
CA ALA A 26 8.00 0.30 8.18
C ALA A 26 7.76 0.93 6.80
N THR A 27 7.84 0.15 5.71
CA THR A 27 7.56 0.60 4.34
C THR A 27 6.09 0.98 4.18
N LYS A 28 5.18 0.13 4.67
CA LYS A 28 3.73 0.38 4.70
C LYS A 28 3.40 1.72 5.37
N ASN A 29 3.89 1.90 6.60
CA ASN A 29 3.57 3.08 7.41
C ASN A 29 4.31 4.35 6.95
N SER A 30 5.58 4.24 6.54
CA SER A 30 6.41 5.42 6.26
C SER A 30 6.20 5.98 4.86
N PHE A 31 5.81 5.14 3.90
CA PHE A 31 5.75 5.50 2.49
C PHE A 31 4.39 5.22 1.84
N ILE A 32 3.81 4.03 2.02
CA ILE A 32 2.56 3.65 1.34
C ILE A 32 1.36 4.41 1.91
N LEU A 33 1.16 4.43 3.24
CA LEU A 33 0.07 5.20 3.84
C LEU A 33 0.14 6.70 3.50
N PRO A 34 1.30 7.38 3.60
CA PRO A 34 1.43 8.75 3.13
C PRO A 34 1.14 8.93 1.63
N MET A 35 1.48 7.96 0.78
CA MET A 35 1.13 7.98 -0.64
C MET A 35 -0.39 7.93 -0.84
N LEU A 36 -1.09 7.02 -0.16
CA LEU A 36 -2.55 6.90 -0.22
C LEU A 36 -3.23 8.18 0.27
N SER A 37 -2.75 8.74 1.37
CA SER A 37 -3.23 10.03 1.87
C SER A 37 -2.96 11.18 0.89
N ALA A 38 -1.81 11.17 0.20
CA ALA A 38 -1.49 12.16 -0.83
C ALA A 38 -2.47 12.09 -2.02
N LEU A 39 -2.85 10.87 -2.43
CA LEU A 39 -3.86 10.60 -3.45
C LEU A 39 -5.30 10.96 -3.02
N GLY A 40 -5.51 11.29 -1.75
CA GLY A 40 -6.79 11.74 -1.22
C GLY A 40 -7.64 10.65 -0.56
N TYR A 41 -7.11 9.46 -0.36
CA TYR A 41 -7.78 8.43 0.44
C TYR A 41 -7.69 8.77 1.93
N ASP A 42 -8.77 8.55 2.66
CA ASP A 42 -8.75 8.63 4.12
C ASP A 42 -8.15 7.33 4.69
N VAL A 43 -6.86 7.38 5.00
CA VAL A 43 -6.11 6.24 5.54
C VAL A 43 -6.47 5.90 6.99
N PHE A 44 -7.28 6.74 7.66
CA PHE A 44 -7.77 6.47 9.00
C PHE A 44 -9.21 5.94 9.00
N ASP A 45 -9.88 5.95 7.84
CA ASP A 45 -11.18 5.33 7.67
C ASP A 45 -11.00 3.85 7.25
N PRO A 46 -11.25 2.89 8.15
CA PRO A 46 -11.10 1.47 7.85
C PRO A 46 -12.18 0.95 6.88
N THR A 47 -13.14 1.79 6.48
CA THR A 47 -14.11 1.47 5.42
C THR A 47 -13.63 1.92 4.03
N VAL A 48 -12.57 2.73 3.96
CA VAL A 48 -11.94 3.20 2.72
C VAL A 48 -10.60 2.49 2.50
N VAL A 49 -9.73 2.49 3.50
CA VAL A 49 -8.42 1.81 3.45
C VAL A 49 -8.43 0.71 4.50
N VAL A 50 -8.62 -0.53 4.05
CA VAL A 50 -8.69 -1.70 4.92
C VAL A 50 -7.31 -2.36 5.00
N PRO A 51 -6.62 -2.36 6.14
CA PRO A 51 -5.39 -3.13 6.33
C PRO A 51 -5.70 -4.63 6.47
N GLU A 52 -4.73 -5.47 6.12
CA GLU A 52 -4.81 -6.94 6.24
C GLU A 52 -6.09 -7.53 5.63
N PHE A 53 -6.53 -6.98 4.49
CA PHE A 53 -7.77 -7.36 3.84
C PHE A 53 -7.69 -8.80 3.33
N THR A 54 -8.71 -9.59 3.66
CA THR A 54 -8.82 -10.97 3.15
C THR A 54 -9.52 -10.93 1.80
N ALA A 55 -8.78 -11.15 0.73
CA ALA A 55 -9.30 -11.18 -0.62
C ALA A 55 -9.37 -12.62 -1.13
N ASP A 56 -10.53 -13.04 -1.63
CA ASP A 56 -10.63 -14.27 -2.40
C ASP A 56 -10.11 -14.01 -3.82
N ILE A 57 -8.79 -14.14 -4.02
CA ILE A 57 -8.13 -13.88 -5.31
C ILE A 57 -7.99 -15.19 -6.09
N GLY A 58 -8.68 -15.29 -7.23
CA GLY A 58 -8.56 -16.42 -8.16
C GLY A 58 -8.91 -17.77 -7.51
N LYS A 59 -7.96 -18.72 -7.53
CA LYS A 59 -8.13 -20.07 -6.92
C LYS A 59 -7.73 -20.13 -5.45
N LYS A 60 -7.17 -19.06 -4.87
CA LYS A 60 -6.67 -19.03 -3.49
C LYS A 60 -7.70 -18.32 -2.60
N LYS A 61 -8.51 -19.13 -1.91
CA LYS A 61 -9.42 -18.62 -0.87
C LYS A 61 -8.65 -18.22 0.38
N GLY A 62 -9.01 -17.07 0.95
CA GLY A 62 -8.46 -16.61 2.23
C GLY A 62 -7.04 -16.04 2.16
N GLU A 63 -6.56 -15.60 0.99
CA GLU A 63 -5.28 -14.89 0.90
C GLU A 63 -5.45 -13.47 1.46
N LYS A 64 -4.52 -13.04 2.29
CA LYS A 64 -4.50 -11.69 2.87
C LYS A 64 -3.56 -10.80 2.06
N VAL A 65 -4.00 -9.58 1.81
CA VAL A 65 -3.16 -8.51 1.25
C VAL A 65 -2.99 -7.41 2.30
N ASP A 66 -1.91 -6.66 2.18
CA ASP A 66 -1.58 -5.61 3.14
C ASP A 66 -2.62 -4.50 3.23
N PHE A 67 -3.11 -4.01 2.09
CA PHE A 67 -4.20 -3.04 2.06
C PHE A 67 -5.19 -3.33 0.93
N ALA A 68 -6.45 -3.02 1.17
CA ALA A 68 -7.46 -2.87 0.13
C ALA A 68 -8.06 -1.47 0.18
N ILE A 69 -8.24 -0.87 -1.00
CA ILE A 69 -9.05 0.32 -1.16
C ILE A 69 -10.47 -0.13 -1.51
N ILE A 70 -11.42 0.27 -0.68
CA ILE A 70 -12.83 -0.06 -0.84
C ILE A 70 -13.56 1.13 -1.42
N LYS A 71 -14.46 0.86 -2.36
CA LYS A 71 -15.40 1.84 -2.89
C LYS A 71 -16.75 1.18 -3.04
N ASP A 72 -17.80 1.83 -2.53
CA ASP A 72 -19.18 1.33 -2.59
C ASP A 72 -19.35 -0.08 -1.98
N GLY A 73 -18.51 -0.44 -1.02
CA GLY A 73 -18.53 -1.75 -0.35
C GLY A 73 -17.65 -2.82 -1.01
N ASP A 74 -17.10 -2.57 -2.19
CA ASP A 74 -16.28 -3.51 -2.95
C ASP A 74 -14.80 -3.09 -3.01
N PRO A 75 -13.84 -4.05 -2.94
CA PRO A 75 -12.43 -3.75 -3.10
C PRO A 75 -12.10 -3.40 -4.56
N ILE A 76 -11.60 -2.19 -4.79
CA ILE A 76 -11.23 -1.68 -6.12
C ILE A 76 -9.72 -1.71 -6.39
N ILE A 77 -8.90 -1.67 -5.34
CA ILE A 77 -7.44 -1.76 -5.43
C ILE A 77 -6.96 -2.68 -4.31
N LEU A 78 -6.11 -3.65 -4.65
CA LEU A 78 -5.38 -4.48 -3.69
C LEU A 78 -3.91 -4.08 -3.73
N ILE A 79 -3.30 -3.95 -2.56
CA ILE A 79 -1.92 -3.49 -2.40
C ILE A 79 -1.20 -4.50 -1.52
N GLU A 80 -0.07 -4.97 -2.01
CA GLU A 80 0.88 -5.80 -1.28
C GLU A 80 2.21 -5.04 -1.24
N ALA A 81 2.83 -4.98 -0.07
CA ALA A 81 4.08 -4.31 0.17
C ALA A 81 5.22 -5.30 0.34
N LYS A 82 6.42 -4.85 0.00
CA LYS A 82 7.69 -5.51 0.32
C LYS A 82 8.68 -4.45 0.81
N PRO A 83 9.73 -4.82 1.55
CA PRO A 83 10.83 -3.91 1.84
C PRO A 83 11.39 -3.30 0.55
N HIS A 84 11.80 -2.03 0.58
CA HIS A 84 12.30 -1.33 -0.63
C HIS A 84 13.55 -1.97 -1.26
N THR A 85 14.28 -2.80 -0.49
CA THR A 85 15.48 -3.51 -0.92
C THR A 85 15.17 -4.78 -1.69
N GLU A 86 13.93 -5.23 -1.69
CA GLU A 86 13.53 -6.49 -2.29
C GLU A 86 13.01 -6.32 -3.72
N LYS A 87 13.33 -7.29 -4.59
CA LYS A 87 12.83 -7.33 -5.97
C LYS A 87 11.43 -7.92 -6.01
N LEU A 88 10.49 -7.19 -6.60
CA LEU A 88 9.08 -7.59 -6.70
C LEU A 88 8.81 -8.74 -7.69
N ASP A 89 9.78 -9.12 -8.53
CA ASP A 89 9.61 -10.10 -9.60
C ASP A 89 9.11 -11.47 -9.12
N ARG A 90 9.39 -11.84 -7.87
CA ARG A 90 9.00 -13.13 -7.25
C ARG A 90 7.66 -13.11 -6.52
N HIS A 91 7.05 -11.93 -6.38
CA HIS A 91 5.86 -11.71 -5.53
C HIS A 91 4.57 -11.49 -6.32
N LYS A 92 4.62 -11.62 -7.65
CA LYS A 92 3.45 -11.42 -8.53
C LYS A 92 2.29 -12.36 -8.22
N THR A 93 2.59 -13.58 -7.75
CA THR A 93 1.60 -14.65 -7.49
C THR A 93 0.61 -14.35 -6.37
N GLN A 94 0.82 -13.29 -5.57
CA GLN A 94 -0.11 -12.83 -4.53
C GLN A 94 -1.19 -11.89 -5.06
N LEU A 95 -0.97 -11.27 -6.23
CA LEU A 95 -1.93 -10.36 -6.86
C LEU A 95 -2.42 -10.88 -8.24
N GLU A 96 -1.95 -12.05 -8.67
CA GLU A 96 -2.39 -12.71 -9.89
C GLU A 96 -3.86 -13.18 -9.76
N ARG A 97 -4.71 -12.71 -10.68
CA ARG A 97 -6.12 -13.09 -10.83
C ARG A 97 -6.30 -14.21 -11.85
#